data_AF-A0A7S2KY07-F1
#
_entry.id   AF-A0A7S2KY07-F1
#
_cell.length_a   1.000
_cell.length_b   1.000
_cell.length_c   1.000
_cell.angle_alpha   90.00
_cell.angle_beta   90.00
_cell.angle_gamma   90.00
#
_symmetry.space_group_name_H-M   'P 1'
#
loop_
_entity.id
_entity.type
_entity.pdbx_description
1 polymer ?
#
loop_
_entity_poly.entity_id
_entity_poly.type
_entity_poly.pdbx_seq_one_letter_code
_entity_poly.pdbx_strand_id
1 'polypeptide(L)'
;HCNVSRRSGALGSWVTTQRRQYRLNKAGKSSRMIDERVQKLESIGFQWSLVSCVRVVKMQRWKTYEKMWNARFHELEAYKAKHGHCNVPARSGALGRWVSNQQRHYRLSKEGKYSYMTDERVQKLE
;
A
#
# COMPACT_ATOMS: atom_id res chain seq x y z
N HIS A 1 -22.84 -4.34 -3.69
CA HIS A 1 -21.55 -3.64 -3.93
C HIS A 1 -20.91 -4.13 -5.23
N CYS A 2 -20.95 -3.31 -6.29
CA CYS A 2 -20.57 -3.65 -7.66
C CYS A 2 -19.06 -3.43 -7.95
N ASN A 3 -18.21 -3.86 -7.01
CA ASN A 3 -16.76 -3.88 -7.17
C ASN A 3 -16.31 -5.24 -7.71
N VAL A 4 -16.45 -5.43 -9.02
CA VAL A 4 -15.99 -6.66 -9.68
C VAL A 4 -14.48 -6.59 -9.91
N SER A 5 -13.77 -7.58 -9.35
CA SER A 5 -12.33 -7.77 -9.52
C SER A 5 -12.00 -8.26 -10.94
N ARG A 6 -10.81 -7.90 -11.46
CA ARG A 6 -10.32 -8.44 -12.74
C ARG A 6 -10.18 -9.97 -12.72
N ARG A 7 -10.09 -10.58 -11.54
CA ARG A 7 -9.96 -12.03 -11.35
C ARG A 7 -11.31 -12.77 -11.34
N SER A 8 -12.44 -12.07 -11.46
CA SER A 8 -13.79 -12.65 -11.49
C SER A 8 -14.14 -13.26 -12.86
N GLY A 9 -13.19 -13.91 -13.52
CA GLY A 9 -13.38 -14.57 -14.82
C GLY A 9 -13.90 -13.64 -15.94
N ALA A 10 -14.82 -14.16 -16.75
CA ALA A 10 -15.39 -13.44 -17.90
C ALA A 10 -16.03 -12.10 -17.52
N LEU A 11 -16.70 -12.03 -16.36
CA LEU A 11 -17.29 -10.80 -15.85
C LEU A 11 -16.22 -9.76 -15.49
N GLY A 12 -15.11 -10.19 -14.88
CA GLY A 12 -13.97 -9.32 -14.57
C GLY A 12 -13.31 -8.72 -15.82
N SER A 13 -13.17 -9.52 -16.89
CA SER A 13 -12.71 -9.07 -18.20
C SER A 13 -13.67 -8.07 -18.84
N TRP A 14 -14.97 -8.36 -18.82
CA TRP A 14 -16.00 -7.46 -19.34
C TRP A 14 -16.01 -6.12 -18.62
N VAL A 15 -15.98 -6.12 -17.28
CA VAL A 15 -15.91 -4.90 -16.44
C VAL A 15 -14.65 -4.09 -16.74
N THR A 16 -13.51 -4.75 -16.97
CA THR A 16 -12.26 -4.07 -17.36
C THR A 16 -12.42 -3.34 -18.69
N THR A 17 -13.06 -3.99 -19.67
CA THR A 17 -13.35 -3.40 -20.99
C THR A 17 -14.29 -2.21 -20.86
N GLN A 18 -15.37 -2.31 -20.07
CA GLN A 18 -16.28 -1.17 -19.83
C GLN A 18 -15.54 0.02 -19.21
N ARG A 19 -14.69 -0.19 -18.21
CA ARG A 19 -13.88 0.87 -17.59
C ARG A 19 -12.89 1.51 -18.56
N ARG A 20 -12.30 0.73 -19.49
CA ARG A 20 -11.42 1.26 -20.55
C ARG A 20 -12.19 2.14 -21.52
N GLN A 21 -13.35 1.67 -22.00
CA GLN A 21 -14.21 2.43 -22.92
C GLN A 21 -14.68 3.75 -22.28
N TYR A 22 -15.12 3.70 -21.02
CA TYR A 22 -15.47 4.91 -20.27
C TYR A 22 -14.34 5.95 -20.20
N ARG A 23 -13.09 5.52 -19.94
CA ARG A 23 -11.94 6.43 -19.90
C ARG A 23 -11.62 7.03 -21.26
N LEU A 24 -11.74 6.25 -22.33
CA LEU A 24 -11.56 6.75 -23.70
C LEU A 24 -12.62 7.81 -24.01
N ASN A 25 -13.89 7.52 -23.70
CA ASN A 25 -15.00 8.46 -23.85
C ASN A 25 -14.75 9.77 -23.08
N LYS A 26 -14.39 9.68 -21.80
CA LYS A 26 -14.07 10.88 -20.98
C LYS A 26 -12.82 11.64 -21.42
N ALA A 27 -11.89 10.98 -22.13
CA ALA A 27 -10.72 11.62 -22.71
C ALA A 27 -10.98 12.17 -24.13
N GLY A 28 -12.24 12.18 -24.60
CA GLY A 28 -12.60 12.64 -25.95
C GLY A 28 -12.10 11.74 -27.07
N LYS A 29 -11.71 10.50 -26.77
CA LYS A 29 -11.21 9.53 -27.75
C LYS A 29 -12.35 8.65 -28.25
N SER A 30 -12.21 8.13 -29.47
CA SER A 30 -13.16 7.18 -30.05
C SER A 30 -13.44 6.02 -29.08
N SER A 31 -14.71 5.85 -28.75
CA SER A 31 -15.20 4.85 -27.82
C SER A 31 -16.56 4.34 -28.29
N ARG A 32 -16.84 3.06 -28.03
CA ARG A 32 -18.19 2.47 -28.24
C ARG A 32 -19.11 2.69 -27.02
N MET A 33 -18.76 3.64 -26.17
CA MET A 33 -19.48 3.95 -24.95
C MET A 33 -20.58 4.95 -25.27
N ILE A 34 -21.83 4.49 -25.28
CA ILE A 34 -23.01 5.35 -25.42
C ILE A 34 -23.48 5.82 -24.03
N ASP A 35 -24.05 7.02 -23.96
CA ASP A 35 -24.48 7.63 -22.69
C ASP A 35 -25.53 6.78 -21.95
N GLU A 36 -26.44 6.14 -22.68
CA GLU A 36 -27.43 5.24 -22.10
C GLU A 36 -26.78 4.05 -21.35
N ARG A 37 -25.66 3.53 -21.87
CA ARG A 37 -24.91 2.44 -21.22
C ARG A 37 -24.22 2.91 -19.95
N VAL A 38 -23.72 4.15 -19.96
CA VAL A 38 -23.13 4.78 -18.78
C VAL A 38 -24.20 4.95 -17.70
N GLN A 39 -25.35 5.51 -18.05
CA GLN A 39 -26.47 5.74 -17.13
C GLN A 39 -26.99 4.44 -16.51
N LYS A 40 -27.16 3.36 -17.30
CA LYS A 40 -27.56 2.05 -16.76
C LYS A 40 -26.56 1.52 -15.72
N LEU A 41 -25.26 1.67 -15.99
CA LEU A 41 -24.23 1.23 -15.05
C LEU A 41 -24.16 2.12 -13.80
N GLU A 42 -24.35 3.42 -13.93
CA GLU A 42 -24.40 4.34 -12.79
C GLU A 42 -25.64 4.13 -11.92
N SER A 43 -26.79 3.78 -12.51
CA SER A 43 -28.03 3.51 -11.77
C SER A 43 -27.90 2.35 -10.79
N ILE A 44 -27.02 1.39 -11.07
CA ILE A 44 -26.72 0.26 -10.17
C ILE A 44 -25.50 0.52 -9.28
N GLY A 45 -25.00 1.76 -9.24
CA GLY A 45 -23.85 2.18 -8.43
C GLY A 45 -22.48 1.70 -8.95
N PHE A 46 -22.36 1.39 -10.25
CA PHE A 46 -21.13 0.84 -10.81
C PHE A 46 -19.96 1.81 -10.67
N GLN A 47 -18.88 1.34 -10.03
CA GLN A 47 -17.68 2.15 -9.85
C GLN A 47 -16.74 2.06 -11.05
N TRP A 48 -16.66 3.16 -11.81
CA TRP A 48 -15.76 3.32 -12.96
C TRP A 48 -14.27 3.29 -12.61
N SER A 49 -13.94 3.74 -11.40
CA SER A 49 -12.56 3.82 -10.89
C SER A 49 -12.36 2.92 -9.68
N LEU A 50 -11.57 1.86 -9.86
CA LEU A 50 -10.98 1.13 -8.74
C LEU A 50 -9.82 1.86 -8.11
N VAL A 51 -9.25 2.88 -8.78
CA VAL A 51 -8.07 3.59 -8.28
C VAL A 51 -8.39 4.27 -6.96
N SER A 52 -9.59 4.82 -6.80
CA SER A 52 -10.04 5.42 -5.54
C SER A 52 -10.07 4.39 -4.41
N CYS A 53 -10.67 3.21 -4.63
CA CYS A 53 -10.70 2.14 -3.64
C CYS A 53 -9.32 1.56 -3.35
N VAL A 54 -8.50 1.33 -4.38
CA VAL A 54 -7.14 0.80 -4.24
C VAL A 54 -6.23 1.80 -3.51
N ARG A 55 -6.35 3.10 -3.77
CA ARG A 55 -5.63 4.16 -3.04
C ARG A 55 -6.05 4.19 -1.57
N VAL A 56 -7.35 4.13 -1.28
CA VAL A 56 -7.88 4.10 0.10
C VAL A 56 -7.37 2.86 0.85
N VAL A 57 -7.45 1.67 0.25
CA VAL A 57 -6.97 0.43 0.87
C VAL A 57 -5.45 0.44 1.06
N LYS A 58 -4.69 0.97 0.09
CA LYS A 58 -3.22 1.14 0.21
C LYS A 58 -2.86 2.10 1.34
N MET A 59 -3.61 3.19 1.50
CA MET A 59 -3.40 4.16 2.59
C MET A 59 -3.73 3.56 3.97
N GLN A 60 -4.82 2.80 4.09
CA GLN A 60 -5.16 2.11 5.33
C GLN A 60 -4.08 1.08 5.72
N ARG A 61 -3.57 0.33 4.74
CA ARG A 61 -2.43 -0.57 4.95
C ARG A 61 -1.19 0.19 5.43
N TRP A 62 -0.83 1.30 4.78
CA TRP A 62 0.29 2.13 5.21
C TRP A 62 0.15 2.62 6.66
N LYS A 63 -1.03 3.14 7.03
CA LYS A 63 -1.32 3.54 8.42
C LYS A 63 -1.13 2.40 9.41
N THR A 64 -1.54 1.19 9.04
CA THR A 64 -1.38 -0.01 9.88
C THR A 64 0.11 -0.37 10.03
N TYR A 65 0.88 -0.34 8.95
CA TYR A 65 2.33 -0.57 8.99
C TYR A 65 3.05 0.47 9.85
N GLU A 66 2.66 1.73 9.74
CA GLU A 66 3.25 2.82 10.53
C GLU A 66 2.97 2.63 12.03
N LYS A 67 1.75 2.22 12.39
CA LYS A 67 1.42 1.87 13.78
C LYS A 67 2.28 0.71 14.31
N MET A 68 2.48 -0.34 13.51
CA MET A 68 3.32 -1.48 13.89
C MET A 68 4.80 -1.08 14.01
N TRP A 69 5.29 -0.22 13.12
CA TRP A 69 6.66 0.28 13.17
C TRP A 69 6.90 1.10 14.45
N ASN A 70 6.01 2.04 14.76
CA ASN A 70 6.12 2.86 15.97
C ASN A 70 6.03 2.00 17.25
N ALA A 71 5.19 0.97 17.29
CA ALA A 71 5.15 0.04 18.42
C ALA A 71 6.50 -0.66 18.66
N ARG A 72 7.16 -1.14 17.59
CA ARG A 72 8.49 -1.77 17.69
C ARG A 72 9.59 -0.77 18.03
N PHE A 73 9.46 0.46 17.57
CA PHE A 73 10.36 1.54 17.95
C PHE A 73 10.31 1.81 19.45
N HIS A 74 9.11 1.91 20.03
CA HIS A 74 8.95 2.08 21.49
C HIS A 74 9.48 0.88 22.30
N GLU A 75 9.31 -0.35 21.80
CA GLU A 75 9.95 -1.53 22.42
C GLU A 75 11.48 -1.42 22.42
N LEU A 76 12.07 -0.87 21.34
CA LEU A 76 13.51 -0.64 21.25
C LEU A 76 13.98 0.47 22.21
N GLU A 77 13.21 1.55 22.36
CA GLU A 77 13.48 2.61 23.34
C GLU A 77 13.50 2.05 24.78
N ALA A 78 12.51 1.23 25.13
CA ALA A 78 12.45 0.56 26.43
C ALA A 78 13.65 -0.37 26.63
N TYR A 79 14.06 -1.10 25.58
CA TYR A 79 15.26 -1.93 25.62
C TYR A 79 16.52 -1.08 25.83
N LYS A 80 16.66 0.04 25.12
CA LYS A 80 17.80 0.97 25.27
C LYS A 80 17.85 1.55 26.68
N ALA A 81 16.71 1.95 27.26
CA ALA A 81 16.64 2.45 28.63
C ALA A 81 17.08 1.40 29.66
N LYS A 82 16.75 0.12 29.43
CA LYS A 82 17.12 -0.98 30.34
C LYS A 82 18.57 -1.44 30.19
N HIS A 83 19.09 -1.48 28.96
CA HIS A 83 20.38 -2.10 28.64
C HIS A 83 21.48 -1.10 28.26
N GLY A 84 21.16 0.18 28.13
CA GLY A 84 22.08 1.25 27.70
C GLY A 84 22.40 1.26 26.20
N HIS A 85 21.94 0.26 25.44
CA HIS A 85 22.25 0.13 24.01
C HIS A 85 21.10 -0.50 23.20
N CYS A 86 21.10 -0.28 21.88
CA CYS A 86 20.11 -0.85 20.95
C CYS A 86 20.53 -2.21 20.34
N ASN A 87 21.62 -2.83 20.82
CA ASN A 87 22.08 -4.14 20.34
C ASN A 87 21.19 -5.27 20.85
N VAL A 88 20.03 -5.44 20.22
CA VAL A 88 19.10 -6.54 20.47
C VAL A 88 19.54 -7.77 19.67
N PRO A 89 19.91 -8.89 20.31
CA PRO A 89 20.27 -10.11 19.58
C PRO A 89 19.11 -10.60 18.71
N ALA A 90 19.36 -11.06 17.49
CA ALA A 90 18.33 -11.52 16.55
C ALA A 90 17.45 -12.67 17.11
N ARG A 91 18.03 -13.47 18.02
CA ARG A 91 17.36 -14.57 18.74
C ARG A 91 16.37 -14.10 19.82
N SER A 92 16.33 -12.81 20.15
CA SER A 92 15.44 -12.22 21.16
C SER A 92 14.00 -12.03 20.64
N GLY A 93 13.53 -12.95 19.80
CA GLY A 93 12.18 -12.96 19.26
C GLY A 93 11.91 -11.88 18.21
N ALA A 94 10.71 -11.31 18.26
CA ALA A 94 10.21 -10.40 17.22
C ALA A 94 10.99 -9.08 17.14
N LEU A 95 11.40 -8.52 18.28
CA LEU A 95 12.18 -7.27 18.34
C LEU A 95 13.58 -7.45 17.73
N GLY A 96 14.28 -8.56 18.05
CA GLY A 96 15.59 -8.86 17.49
C GLY A 96 15.57 -8.96 15.97
N ARG A 97 14.61 -9.73 15.41
CA ARG A 97 14.40 -9.81 13.95
C ARG A 97 14.06 -8.46 13.33
N TRP A 98 13.26 -7.65 14.02
CA TRP A 98 12.88 -6.32 13.55
C TRP A 98 14.09 -5.39 13.48
N VAL A 99 14.93 -5.35 14.52
CA VAL A 99 16.18 -4.55 14.56
C VAL A 99 17.13 -4.97 13.44
N SER A 100 17.38 -6.28 13.26
CA SER A 100 18.24 -6.77 12.17
C SER A 100 17.71 -6.36 10.79
N ASN A 101 16.39 -6.38 10.59
CA ASN A 101 15.78 -5.90 9.36
C ASN A 101 15.96 -4.39 9.18
N GLN A 102 15.79 -3.58 10.23
CA GLN A 102 16.04 -2.12 10.15
C GLN A 102 17.49 -1.82 9.75
N GLN A 103 18.47 -2.49 10.39
CA GLN A 103 19.89 -2.33 10.08
C GLN A 103 20.21 -2.69 8.62
N ARG A 104 19.65 -3.78 8.12
CA ARG A 104 19.79 -4.18 6.71
C ARG A 104 19.22 -3.12 5.76
N HIS A 105 18.01 -2.62 6.05
CA HIS A 105 17.34 -1.63 5.22
C HIS A 105 18.01 -0.25 5.26
N TYR A 106 18.61 0.12 6.39
CA TYR A 106 19.44 1.31 6.52
C TYR A 106 20.70 1.20 5.65
N ARG A 107 21.40 0.06 5.69
CA ARG A 107 22.57 -0.20 4.84
C ARG A 107 22.23 -0.12 3.35
N LEU A 108 21.14 -0.78 2.93
CA LEU A 108 20.68 -0.72 1.54
C LEU A 108 20.37 0.73 1.10
N SER A 109 19.77 1.53 1.99
CA SER A 109 19.49 2.94 1.73
C SER A 109 20.78 3.76 1.52
N LYS A 110 21.80 3.54 2.37
CA LYS A 110 23.11 4.22 2.23
C LYS A 110 23.88 3.77 0.99
N GLU A 111 23.64 2.54 0.51
CA GLU A 111 24.19 2.00 -0.74
C GLU A 111 23.41 2.47 -2.00
N GLY A 112 22.40 3.33 -1.86
CA GLY A 112 21.57 3.80 -2.99
C GLY A 112 20.65 2.72 -3.57
N LYS A 113 20.48 1.59 -2.87
CA LYS A 113 19.59 0.50 -3.27
C LYS A 113 18.19 0.74 -2.74
N TYR A 114 17.20 0.20 -3.45
CA TYR A 114 15.80 0.32 -3.05
C TYR A 114 15.57 -0.22 -1.63
N SER A 115 14.97 0.62 -0.78
CA SER A 115 14.61 0.30 0.60
C SER A 115 13.25 0.92 0.94
N TYR A 116 12.50 0.26 1.82
CA TYR A 116 11.25 0.82 2.39
C TYR A 116 11.51 1.72 3.60
N MET A 117 12.79 1.98 3.91
CA MET A 117 13.18 2.95 4.91
C MET A 117 12.92 4.35 4.36
N THR A 118 12.05 5.12 5.02
CA THR A 118 11.86 6.54 4.73
C THR A 118 12.94 7.34 5.44
N ASP A 119 13.25 8.53 4.96
CA ASP A 119 14.23 9.43 5.61
C ASP A 119 13.87 9.70 7.08
N GLU A 120 12.57 9.86 7.36
CA GLU A 120 12.03 10.01 8.73
C GLU A 120 12.35 8.81 9.63
N ARG A 121 12.28 7.57 9.10
CA ARG A 121 12.62 6.37 9.87
C ARG A 121 14.12 6.22 10.07
N VAL A 122 14.92 6.67 9.11
CA VAL A 122 16.38 6.75 9.26
C VAL A 122 16.73 7.69 10.42
N GLN A 123 16.19 8.91 10.41
CA GLN A 123 16.46 9.92 11.46
C GLN A 123 16.06 9.43 12.85
N LYS A 124 14.95 8.70 12.98
CA LYS A 124 14.53 8.15 14.28
C LYS A 124 15.45 7.05 14.82
N LEU A 125 16.22 6.38 13.96
CA LEU A 125 17.09 5.26 14.31
C LEU A 125 18.56 5.65 14.49
N GLU A 126 18.94 6.89 14.14
CA GLU A 126 20.23 7.51 14.49
C GLU A 126 20.28 7.89 15.97
#